data_AF-A0A2S2QZ19-F1
#
_entry.id   AF-A0A2S2QZ19-F1
#
_cell.length_a   1.000
_cell.length_b   1.000
_cell.length_c   1.000
_cell.angle_alpha   90.00
_cell.angle_beta   90.00
_cell.angle_gamma   90.00
#
_symmetry.space_group_name_H-M   'P 1'
#
loop_
_entity.id
_entity.type
_entity.pdbx_description
1 polymer ?
#
loop_
_entity_poly.entity_id
_entity_poly.type
_entity_poly.pdbx_seq_one_letter_code
_entity_poly.pdbx_strand_id
1 'polypeptide(L)'
;TTHKLNLVVQQALYLNEDDSVGDESNELHDDSGKIKLILKKCRVIVGFFKRSEVGNRILGEKQRQLGFTQLLKLKQDVRTRWNSTLIMLERLVKLKEPLTVTMISVKEAPSNLTLEEWVIIEDIVPLLGPFNSLTIELSAEQYPTISKVVPLLRGLQTSLNSEIPKTSLGRFIKSNLTLQVNRRF
;
A
#
# COMPACT_ATOMS: atom_id res chain seq x y z
N THR A 1 -2.66 -2.04 -22.30
CA THR A 1 -2.29 -0.84 -21.50
C THR A 1 -2.31 -1.12 -20.01
N THR A 2 -3.37 -1.72 -19.47
CA THR A 2 -3.52 -2.10 -18.05
C THR A 2 -2.38 -2.97 -17.50
N HIS A 3 -1.92 -3.98 -18.26
CA HIS A 3 -0.77 -4.79 -17.85
C HIS A 3 0.49 -3.94 -17.63
N LYS A 4 0.76 -2.94 -18.49
CA LYS A 4 1.93 -2.08 -18.36
C LYS A 4 1.86 -1.22 -17.09
N LEU A 5 0.69 -0.69 -16.74
CA LEU A 5 0.47 0.05 -15.49
C LEU A 5 0.65 -0.84 -14.26
N ASN A 6 0.14 -2.07 -14.31
CA ASN A 6 0.36 -3.03 -13.23
C ASN A 6 1.84 -3.31 -13.00
N LEU A 7 2.63 -3.46 -14.08
CA LEU A 7 4.08 -3.65 -13.98
C LEU A 7 4.79 -2.41 -13.42
N VAL A 8 4.35 -1.20 -13.79
CA VAL A 8 4.91 0.05 -13.25
C VAL A 8 4.83 0.04 -11.72
N VAL A 9 3.65 -0.22 -11.17
CA VAL A 9 3.46 -0.15 -9.72
C VAL A 9 4.13 -1.32 -9.01
N GLN A 10 4.07 -2.53 -9.56
CA GLN A 10 4.76 -3.70 -9.00
C GLN A 10 6.28 -3.48 -8.92
N GLN A 11 6.89 -2.91 -9.96
CA GLN A 11 8.32 -2.60 -9.97
C GLN A 11 8.66 -1.46 -9.03
N ALA A 12 7.82 -0.42 -8.99
CA ALA A 12 8.06 0.72 -8.11
C ALA A 12 8.00 0.35 -6.61
N LEU A 13 7.16 -0.64 -6.27
CA LEU A 13 6.98 -1.16 -4.92
C LEU A 13 7.76 -2.46 -4.65
N TYR A 14 8.61 -2.91 -5.59
CA TYR A 14 9.43 -4.12 -5.47
C TYR A 14 8.64 -5.39 -5.07
N LEU A 15 7.42 -5.55 -5.61
CA LEU A 15 6.49 -6.64 -5.24
C LEU A 15 6.83 -8.01 -5.86
N ASN A 16 7.75 -8.06 -6.83
CA ASN A 16 8.07 -9.25 -7.63
C ASN A 16 9.38 -9.95 -7.23
N GLU A 17 10.12 -9.42 -6.26
CA GLU A 17 11.36 -10.04 -5.80
C GLU A 17 11.02 -11.11 -4.75
N ASP A 18 11.48 -12.34 -4.98
CA ASP A 18 11.28 -13.46 -4.07
C ASP A 18 11.82 -13.11 -2.67
N ASP A 19 11.06 -13.45 -1.62
CA ASP A 19 11.47 -13.33 -0.21
C ASP A 19 12.63 -14.31 0.15
N SER A 20 13.43 -14.76 -0.83
CA SER A 20 14.52 -15.70 -0.61
C SER A 20 15.61 -15.04 0.22
N VAL A 21 15.55 -15.29 1.54
CA VAL A 21 16.59 -15.16 2.58
C VAL A 21 17.83 -14.39 2.11
N GLY A 22 17.66 -13.08 1.91
CA GLY A 22 18.75 -12.13 1.91
C GLY A 22 19.02 -11.75 3.35
N ASP A 23 20.29 -11.73 3.74
CA ASP A 23 20.77 -11.33 5.07
C ASP A 23 20.07 -10.03 5.54
N GLU A 24 19.27 -10.13 6.61
CA GLU A 24 18.45 -9.03 7.16
C GLU A 24 19.30 -7.79 7.50
N SER A 25 20.62 -7.96 7.65
CA SER A 25 21.55 -6.88 7.94
C SER A 25 21.84 -5.95 6.75
N ASN A 26 21.66 -6.40 5.50
CA ASN A 26 21.96 -5.61 4.28
C ASN A 26 20.73 -4.87 3.71
N GLU A 27 19.51 -5.31 4.04
CA GLU A 27 18.25 -4.69 3.55
C GLU A 27 17.91 -3.36 4.25
N LEU A 28 18.52 -3.07 5.39
CA LEU A 28 18.26 -1.85 6.17
C LEU A 28 18.86 -0.58 5.54
N HIS A 29 19.83 -0.73 4.63
CA HIS A 29 20.60 0.40 4.10
C HIS A 29 20.03 1.02 2.82
N ASP A 30 19.21 0.28 2.05
CA ASP A 30 18.61 0.76 0.82
C ASP A 30 17.10 1.00 0.97
N ASP A 31 16.60 2.05 0.30
CA ASP A 31 15.20 2.46 0.36
C ASP A 31 14.26 1.36 -0.21
N SER A 32 14.75 0.54 -1.15
CA SER A 32 14.02 -0.63 -1.67
C SER A 32 13.81 -1.73 -0.61
N GLY A 33 14.80 -1.98 0.26
CA GLY A 33 14.70 -2.95 1.35
C GLY A 33 13.74 -2.47 2.43
N LYS A 34 13.79 -1.18 2.77
CA LYS A 34 12.88 -0.56 3.75
C LYS A 34 11.42 -0.69 3.35
N ILE A 35 11.05 -0.41 2.08
CA ILE A 35 9.65 -0.55 1.64
C ILE A 35 9.17 -2.00 1.73
N LYS A 36 10.00 -2.98 1.34
CA LYS A 36 9.66 -4.40 1.46
C LYS A 36 9.43 -4.80 2.91
N LEU A 37 10.28 -4.37 3.83
CA LEU A 37 10.14 -4.66 5.25
C LEU A 37 8.84 -4.10 5.84
N ILE A 38 8.48 -2.87 5.48
CA ILE A 38 7.22 -2.24 5.90
C ILE A 38 6.03 -3.05 5.36
N LEU A 39 6.04 -3.40 4.07
CA LEU A 39 4.96 -4.21 3.49
C LEU A 39 4.88 -5.61 4.12
N LYS A 40 6.01 -6.23 4.45
CA LYS A 40 6.07 -7.50 5.19
C LYS A 40 5.43 -7.36 6.57
N LYS A 41 5.77 -6.33 7.34
CA LYS A 41 5.14 -6.03 8.64
C LYS A 41 3.62 -5.84 8.53
N CYS A 42 3.16 -5.04 7.55
CA CYS A 42 1.73 -4.87 7.27
C CYS A 42 1.03 -6.22 7.05
N ARG A 43 1.64 -7.12 6.25
CA ARG A 43 1.09 -8.45 5.99
C ARG A 43 1.06 -9.34 7.23
N VAL A 44 2.06 -9.25 8.10
CA VAL A 44 2.08 -10.00 9.36
C VAL A 44 0.93 -9.55 10.27
N ILE A 45 0.75 -8.24 10.43
CA ILE A 45 -0.34 -7.67 11.23
C ILE A 45 -1.69 -8.12 10.68
N VAL A 46 -1.95 -7.91 9.39
CA VAL A 46 -3.23 -8.30 8.78
C VAL A 46 -3.44 -9.82 8.85
N GLY A 47 -2.38 -10.60 8.64
CA GLY A 47 -2.41 -12.06 8.73
C GLY A 47 -2.76 -12.57 10.12
N PHE A 48 -2.29 -11.89 11.18
CA PHE A 48 -2.69 -12.17 12.56
C PHE A 48 -4.19 -11.97 12.76
N PHE A 49 -4.72 -10.80 12.40
CA PHE A 49 -6.15 -10.53 12.53
C PHE A 49 -7.02 -11.40 11.62
N LYS A 50 -6.50 -11.89 10.49
CA LYS A 50 -7.25 -12.86 9.67
C LYS A 50 -7.55 -14.17 10.43
N ARG A 51 -6.69 -14.57 11.37
CA ARG A 51 -6.81 -15.82 12.14
C ARG A 51 -7.28 -15.63 13.57
N SER A 52 -7.10 -14.45 14.15
CA SER A 52 -7.42 -14.19 15.56
C SER A 52 -8.87 -13.71 15.73
N GLU A 53 -9.74 -14.57 16.25
CA GLU A 53 -11.11 -14.19 16.62
C GLU A 53 -11.12 -13.15 17.75
N VAL A 54 -10.31 -13.37 18.79
CA VAL A 54 -10.15 -12.45 19.92
C VAL A 54 -9.67 -11.08 19.45
N GLY A 55 -8.67 -11.04 18.56
CA GLY A 55 -8.18 -9.80 17.98
C GLY A 55 -9.27 -9.05 17.21
N ASN A 56 -10.05 -9.74 16.37
CA ASN A 56 -11.16 -9.10 15.64
C ASN A 56 -12.27 -8.59 16.57
N ARG A 57 -12.59 -9.34 17.63
CA ARG A 57 -13.61 -8.93 18.60
C ARG A 57 -13.20 -7.62 19.28
N ILE A 58 -11.98 -7.56 19.81
CA ILE A 58 -11.46 -6.35 20.46
C ILE A 58 -11.34 -5.21 19.45
N LEU A 59 -10.86 -5.47 18.23
CA LEU A 59 -10.79 -4.45 17.16
C LEU A 59 -12.19 -3.88 16.84
N GLY A 60 -13.22 -4.73 16.81
CA GLY A 60 -14.61 -4.30 16.62
C GLY A 60 -15.13 -3.46 17.78
N GLU A 61 -14.81 -3.82 19.02
CA GLU A 61 -15.15 -3.03 20.22
C GLU A 61 -14.46 -1.65 20.19
N LYS A 62 -13.17 -1.58 19.84
CA LYS A 62 -12.43 -0.32 19.72
C LYS A 62 -12.95 0.57 18.60
N GLN A 63 -13.33 -0.01 17.46
CA GLN A 63 -14.00 0.73 16.40
C GLN A 63 -15.31 1.37 16.88
N ARG A 64 -16.15 0.65 17.63
CA ARG A 64 -17.39 1.22 18.20
C ARG A 64 -17.10 2.36 19.18
N GLN A 65 -16.12 2.17 20.06
CA GLN A 65 -15.71 3.20 21.04
C GLN A 65 -15.23 4.48 20.37
N LEU A 66 -14.57 4.37 19.21
CA LEU A 66 -14.10 5.49 18.40
C LEU A 66 -15.15 6.00 17.38
N GLY A 67 -16.41 5.59 17.51
CA GLY A 67 -17.52 6.14 16.73
C GLY A 67 -17.68 5.60 15.30
N PHE A 68 -17.04 4.47 14.96
CA PHE A 68 -17.25 3.85 13.65
C PHE A 68 -18.68 3.29 13.54
N THR A 69 -19.43 3.76 12.54
CA THR A 69 -20.80 3.30 12.27
C THR A 69 -20.86 1.90 11.67
N GLN A 70 -19.83 1.51 10.93
CA GLN A 70 -19.68 0.17 10.36
C GLN A 70 -18.35 -0.44 10.78
N LEU A 71 -18.39 -1.68 11.26
CA LEU A 71 -17.19 -2.42 11.62
C LEU A 71 -16.44 -2.87 10.37
N LEU A 72 -15.18 -2.49 10.29
CA LEU A 72 -14.30 -2.80 9.19
C LEU A 72 -13.36 -3.93 9.61
N LYS A 73 -13.22 -4.92 8.73
CA LYS A 73 -12.16 -5.94 8.81
C LYS A 73 -10.91 -5.46 8.08
N LEU A 74 -9.74 -5.92 8.53
CA LEU A 74 -8.50 -5.77 7.78
C LEU A 74 -8.56 -6.61 6.48
N LYS A 75 -7.80 -6.20 5.46
CA LYS A 75 -7.80 -6.82 4.13
C LYS A 75 -6.39 -7.26 3.77
N GLN A 76 -6.17 -8.57 3.61
CA GLN A 76 -4.88 -9.11 3.21
C GLN A 76 -4.63 -8.82 1.72
N ASP A 77 -3.42 -8.41 1.37
CA ASP A 77 -3.03 -8.28 -0.02
C ASP A 77 -2.76 -9.64 -0.70
N VAL A 78 -2.82 -9.64 -2.01
CA VAL A 78 -2.32 -10.68 -2.90
C VAL A 78 -1.03 -10.12 -3.48
N ARG A 79 0.11 -10.71 -3.11
CA ARG A 79 1.46 -10.21 -3.44
C ARG A 79 1.64 -9.87 -4.93
N THR A 80 1.09 -10.69 -5.80
CA THR A 80 1.17 -10.53 -7.26
C THR A 80 0.19 -9.50 -7.83
N ARG A 81 -0.67 -8.86 -7.02
CA ARG A 81 -1.67 -7.87 -7.46
C ARG A 81 -1.56 -6.59 -6.64
N TRP A 82 -0.79 -5.64 -7.15
CA TRP A 82 -0.50 -4.38 -6.45
C TRP A 82 -1.75 -3.62 -5.96
N ASN A 83 -2.88 -3.67 -6.69
CA ASN A 83 -4.15 -3.04 -6.27
C ASN A 83 -4.59 -3.53 -4.88
N SER A 84 -4.38 -4.81 -4.59
CA SER A 84 -4.72 -5.38 -3.29
C SER A 84 -3.76 -4.91 -2.18
N THR A 85 -2.51 -4.57 -2.52
CA THR A 85 -1.57 -3.92 -1.62
C THR A 85 -2.04 -2.51 -1.27
N LEU A 86 -2.46 -1.70 -2.26
CA LEU A 86 -3.05 -0.39 -1.99
C LEU A 86 -4.27 -0.49 -1.06
N ILE A 87 -5.21 -1.39 -1.37
CA ILE A 87 -6.42 -1.60 -0.57
C ILE A 87 -6.08 -2.02 0.87
N MET A 88 -5.04 -2.84 1.07
CA MET A 88 -4.55 -3.22 2.40
C MET A 88 -4.02 -2.00 3.15
N LEU A 89 -3.16 -1.19 2.51
CA LEU A 89 -2.58 0.01 3.12
C LEU A 89 -3.64 1.06 3.47
N GLU A 90 -4.56 1.36 2.56
CA GLU A 90 -5.70 2.25 2.83
C GLU A 90 -6.53 1.77 4.03
N ARG A 91 -6.77 0.45 4.13
CA ARG A 91 -7.52 -0.14 5.24
C ARG A 91 -6.75 -0.03 6.56
N LEU A 92 -5.43 -0.22 6.54
CA LEU A 92 -4.58 -0.07 7.71
C LEU A 92 -4.57 1.39 8.20
N VAL A 93 -4.38 2.36 7.30
CA VAL A 93 -4.43 3.80 7.64
C VAL A 93 -5.78 4.16 8.24
N LYS A 94 -6.89 3.73 7.61
CA LYS A 94 -8.25 4.00 8.11
C LYS A 94 -8.51 3.42 9.51
N LEU A 95 -7.81 2.34 9.88
CA LEU A 95 -7.97 1.66 11.16
C LEU A 95 -6.80 1.88 12.12
N LYS A 96 -5.88 2.81 11.81
CA LYS A 96 -4.63 3.02 12.57
C LYS A 96 -4.85 3.16 14.07
N GLU A 97 -5.79 4.01 14.47
CA GLU A 97 -6.09 4.26 15.89
C GLU A 97 -6.71 3.04 16.60
N PRO A 98 -7.87 2.47 16.17
CA PRO A 98 -8.43 1.29 16.82
C PRO A 98 -7.48 0.08 16.77
N LEU A 99 -6.70 -0.05 15.70
CA LEU A 99 -5.70 -1.11 15.55
C LEU A 99 -4.58 -0.96 16.57
N THR A 100 -4.02 0.24 16.74
CA THR A 100 -2.94 0.50 17.70
C THR A 100 -3.36 0.16 19.13
N VAL A 101 -4.56 0.58 19.54
CA VAL A 101 -5.10 0.24 20.87
C VAL A 101 -5.33 -1.27 21.02
N THR A 102 -5.83 -1.92 19.97
CA THR A 102 -6.06 -3.37 19.99
C THR A 102 -4.76 -4.16 20.11
N MET A 103 -3.72 -3.77 19.37
CA MET A 103 -2.42 -4.42 19.36
C MET A 103 -1.75 -4.38 20.75
N ILE A 104 -1.93 -3.29 21.51
CA ILE A 104 -1.46 -3.19 22.90
C ILE A 104 -2.23 -4.12 23.84
N SER A 105 -3.51 -4.38 23.54
CA SER A 105 -4.42 -5.14 24.41
C SER A 105 -4.33 -6.65 24.22
N VAL A 106 -3.75 -7.13 23.11
CA VAL A 106 -3.76 -8.54 22.73
C VAL A 106 -2.36 -9.13 22.91
N LYS A 107 -2.20 -10.04 23.88
CA LYS A 107 -0.90 -10.61 24.28
C LYS A 107 -0.11 -11.27 23.14
N GLU A 108 -0.80 -11.90 22.20
CA GLU A 108 -0.21 -12.63 21.07
C GLU A 108 -0.12 -11.78 19.79
N ALA A 109 -0.44 -10.48 19.87
CA ALA A 109 -0.34 -9.60 18.72
C ALA A 109 1.14 -9.47 18.29
N PRO A 110 1.42 -9.42 16.98
CA PRO A 110 2.76 -9.12 16.49
C PRO A 110 3.17 -7.69 16.88
N SER A 111 4.45 -7.36 16.73
CA SER A 111 4.91 -5.98 16.88
C SER A 111 4.15 -5.06 15.93
N ASN A 112 3.68 -3.93 16.46
CA ASN A 112 3.00 -2.91 15.65
C ASN A 112 4.02 -2.15 14.77
N LEU A 113 3.51 -1.44 13.76
CA LEU A 113 4.30 -0.49 12.96
C LEU A 113 4.77 0.67 13.85
N THR A 114 5.98 1.15 13.61
CA THR A 114 6.49 2.34 14.29
C THR A 114 5.77 3.60 13.80
N LEU A 115 5.91 4.72 14.53
CA LEU A 115 5.34 5.99 14.09
C LEU A 115 5.86 6.41 12.71
N GLU A 116 7.16 6.22 12.47
CA GLU A 116 7.80 6.52 11.18
C GLU A 116 7.22 5.66 10.05
N GLU A 117 7.06 4.35 10.29
CA GLU A 117 6.48 3.44 9.29
C GLU A 117 5.04 3.80 8.96
N TRP A 118 4.25 4.23 9.95
CA TRP A 118 2.90 4.75 9.70
C TRP A 118 2.89 5.99 8.81
N VAL A 119 3.76 6.96 9.10
CA VAL A 119 3.85 8.20 8.31
C VAL A 119 4.28 7.88 6.86
N ILE A 120 5.19 6.93 6.68
CA ILE A 120 5.59 6.45 5.36
C ILE A 120 4.41 5.84 4.60
N ILE A 121 3.61 4.99 5.24
CA ILE A 121 2.43 4.39 4.59
C ILE A 121 1.41 5.48 4.21
N GLU A 122 1.15 6.43 5.11
CA GLU A 122 0.27 7.57 4.87
C GLU A 122 0.74 8.45 3.70
N ASP A 123 2.05 8.56 3.49
CA ASP A 123 2.64 9.28 2.35
C ASP A 123 2.58 8.49 1.03
N ILE A 124 2.69 7.16 1.08
CA ILE A 124 2.73 6.32 -0.13
C ILE A 124 1.32 6.09 -0.70
N VAL A 125 0.30 5.95 0.16
CA VAL A 125 -1.08 5.67 -0.28
C VAL A 125 -1.59 6.67 -1.34
N PRO A 126 -1.46 8.01 -1.16
CA PRO A 126 -1.88 8.99 -2.16
C PRO A 126 -1.14 8.86 -3.50
N LEU A 127 0.14 8.47 -3.50
CA LEU A 127 0.93 8.28 -4.72
C LEU A 127 0.40 7.14 -5.59
N LEU A 128 -0.18 6.11 -4.96
CA LEU A 128 -0.69 4.91 -5.64
C LEU A 128 -2.15 5.08 -6.12
N GLY A 129 -2.92 5.98 -5.50
CA GLY A 129 -4.31 6.24 -5.84
C GLY A 129 -4.57 6.52 -7.33
N PRO A 130 -3.85 7.47 -7.96
CA PRO A 130 -3.99 7.78 -9.39
C PRO A 130 -3.77 6.58 -10.31
N PHE A 131 -2.83 5.69 -9.98
CA PHE A 131 -2.59 4.47 -10.75
C PHE A 131 -3.78 3.51 -10.67
N ASN A 132 -4.46 3.45 -9.53
CA ASN A 132 -5.55 2.51 -9.30
C ASN A 132 -6.79 2.98 -10.06
N SER A 133 -7.10 4.28 -9.97
CA SER A 133 -8.16 4.91 -10.77
C SER A 133 -7.94 4.68 -12.26
N LEU A 134 -6.72 4.89 -12.75
CA LEU A 134 -6.40 4.65 -14.16
C LEU A 134 -6.52 3.16 -14.54
N THR A 135 -6.08 2.27 -13.66
CA THR A 135 -6.17 0.82 -13.88
C THR A 135 -7.62 0.35 -13.94
N ILE A 136 -8.49 0.86 -13.06
CA ILE A 136 -9.93 0.56 -13.07
C ILE A 136 -10.56 1.06 -14.37
N GLU A 137 -10.33 2.32 -14.73
CA GLU A 137 -10.88 2.94 -15.94
C GLU A 137 -10.49 2.16 -17.21
N LEU A 138 -9.21 1.80 -17.35
CA LEU A 138 -8.72 1.05 -18.50
C LEU A 138 -9.09 -0.44 -18.47
N SER A 139 -9.46 -1.00 -17.33
CA SER A 139 -9.92 -2.39 -17.21
C SER A 139 -11.39 -2.53 -17.54
N ALA A 140 -12.17 -1.45 -17.44
CA ALA A 140 -13.58 -1.43 -17.81
C ALA A 140 -13.79 -1.44 -19.34
N GLU A 141 -12.76 -1.10 -20.12
CA GLU A 141 -12.81 -1.06 -21.57
C GLU A 141 -12.14 -2.27 -22.22
N GLN A 142 -12.83 -2.89 -23.18
CA GLN A 142 -12.28 -4.03 -23.93
C GLN A 142 -11.12 -3.61 -24.85
N TYR A 143 -11.20 -2.40 -25.43
CA TYR A 143 -10.20 -1.83 -26.34
C TYR A 143 -10.09 -0.31 -26.17
N PRO A 144 -9.33 0.19 -25.17
CA PRO A 144 -9.15 1.62 -24.98
C PRO A 144 -8.44 2.26 -26.17
N THR A 145 -9.01 3.35 -26.70
CA THR A 145 -8.44 4.08 -27.84
C THR A 145 -7.28 4.98 -27.42
N ILE A 146 -6.34 5.27 -28.34
CA ILE A 146 -5.21 6.17 -28.09
C ILE A 146 -5.69 7.56 -27.64
N SER A 147 -6.79 8.05 -28.23
CA SER A 147 -7.38 9.35 -27.89
C SER A 147 -7.89 9.43 -26.44
N LYS A 148 -8.20 8.29 -25.80
CA LYS A 148 -8.53 8.22 -24.37
C LYS A 148 -7.31 7.95 -23.49
N VAL A 149 -6.39 7.10 -23.93
CA VAL A 149 -5.18 6.74 -23.15
C VAL A 149 -4.25 7.94 -22.93
N VAL A 150 -4.03 8.78 -23.94
CA VAL A 150 -3.08 9.91 -23.83
C VAL A 150 -3.52 10.94 -22.78
N PRO A 151 -4.77 11.46 -22.77
CA PRO A 151 -5.24 12.36 -21.72
C PRO A 151 -5.17 11.74 -20.33
N LEU A 152 -5.51 10.46 -20.20
CA LEU A 152 -5.48 9.74 -18.93
C LEU A 152 -4.05 9.62 -18.36
N LEU A 153 -3.06 9.33 -19.20
CA LEU A 153 -1.65 9.29 -18.78
C LEU A 153 -1.12 10.67 -18.37
N ARG A 154 -1.51 11.73 -19.08
CA ARG A 154 -1.19 13.10 -18.68
C ARG A 154 -1.82 13.44 -17.33
N GLY A 155 -3.08 13.06 -17.12
CA GLY A 155 -3.75 13.19 -15.83
C GLY A 155 -3.00 12.48 -14.71
N LEU A 156 -2.56 11.24 -14.95
CA LEU A 156 -1.72 10.49 -14.00
C LEU A 156 -0.43 11.23 -13.65
N GLN A 157 0.31 11.73 -14.65
CA GLN A 157 1.54 12.48 -14.43
C GLN A 157 1.29 13.77 -13.64
N THR A 158 0.23 14.51 -13.97
CA THR A 158 -0.17 15.72 -13.24
C THR A 158 -0.49 15.40 -11.78
N SER A 159 -1.32 14.38 -11.51
CA SER A 159 -1.65 13.96 -10.14
C SER A 159 -0.41 13.51 -9.37
N LEU A 160 0.49 12.73 -9.98
CA LEU A 160 1.71 12.28 -9.31
C LEU A 160 2.65 13.47 -9.00
N ASN A 161 2.72 14.45 -9.91
CA ASN A 161 3.53 15.65 -9.71
C ASN A 161 2.99 16.58 -8.62
N SER A 162 1.66 16.66 -8.44
CA SER A 162 1.06 17.49 -7.39
C SER A 162 1.23 16.92 -5.98
N GLU A 163 1.43 15.62 -5.82
CA GLU A 163 1.69 15.02 -4.51
C GLU A 163 3.06 15.43 -3.96
N ILE A 164 3.15 15.87 -2.70
CA ILE A 164 4.42 16.26 -2.07
C ILE A 164 4.69 15.32 -0.89
N PRO A 165 5.42 14.22 -1.10
CA PRO A 165 5.74 13.30 -0.01
C PRO A 165 6.63 13.99 1.03
N LYS A 166 6.32 13.75 2.30
CA LYS A 166 7.02 14.34 3.46
C LYS A 166 8.24 13.49 3.85
N THR A 167 8.14 12.18 3.66
CA THR A 167 9.16 11.19 3.98
C THR A 167 10.20 11.08 2.87
N SER A 168 11.43 10.70 3.24
CA SER A 168 12.46 10.33 2.24
C SER A 168 11.99 9.17 1.37
N LEU A 169 11.41 8.13 1.99
CA LEU A 169 10.93 6.96 1.26
C LEU A 169 9.76 7.30 0.33
N GLY A 170 8.82 8.15 0.74
CA GLY A 170 7.75 8.64 -0.14
C GLY A 170 8.30 9.39 -1.37
N ARG A 171 9.35 10.22 -1.20
CA ARG A 171 10.03 10.90 -2.33
C ARG A 171 10.75 9.92 -3.25
N PHE A 172 11.40 8.91 -2.68
CA PHE A 172 12.03 7.83 -3.45
C PHE A 172 10.99 7.07 -4.30
N ILE A 173 9.88 6.64 -3.69
CA ILE A 173 8.79 5.92 -4.38
C ILE A 173 8.16 6.79 -5.47
N LYS A 174 7.87 8.07 -5.19
CA LYS A 174 7.39 9.02 -6.22
C LYS A 174 8.36 9.10 -7.40
N SER A 175 9.65 9.26 -7.13
CA SER A 175 10.68 9.33 -8.18
C SER A 175 10.72 8.06 -9.03
N ASN A 176 10.63 6.90 -8.38
CA ASN A 176 10.60 5.61 -9.09
C ASN A 176 9.32 5.45 -9.92
N LEU A 177 8.15 5.79 -9.38
CA LEU A 177 6.87 5.78 -10.12
C LEU A 177 6.94 6.67 -11.36
N THR A 178 7.43 7.91 -11.23
CA THR A 178 7.59 8.84 -12.36
C THR A 178 8.55 8.28 -13.41
N LEU A 179 9.70 7.73 -13.00
CA LEU A 179 10.66 7.12 -13.92
C LEU A 179 10.05 5.95 -14.69
N GLN A 180 9.32 5.06 -14.01
CA GLN A 180 8.70 3.89 -14.64
C GLN A 180 7.56 4.26 -15.59
N VAL A 181 6.79 5.30 -15.27
CA VAL A 181 5.78 5.85 -16.19
C VAL A 181 6.45 6.37 -17.46
N ASN A 182 7.45 7.24 -17.33
CA ASN A 182 8.14 7.86 -18.47
C ASN A 182 8.94 6.86 -19.33
N ARG A 183 9.38 5.73 -18.77
CA ARG A 183 10.06 4.68 -19.52
C ARG A 183 9.12 3.82 -20.36
N ARG A 184 7.85 3.69 -19.96
CA ARG A 184 6.91 2.72 -20.53
C ARG A 184 5.83 3.34 -21.43
N PHE A 185 5.67 4.65 -21.36
CA PHE A 185 4.67 5.46 -22.06
C PHE A 185 5.31 6.74 -22.57
#